data_AF-A0A7T7ZXR7-F1
#
_entry.id   AF-A0A7T7ZXR7-F1
#
_cell.length_a   1.000
_cell.length_b   1.000
_cell.length_c   1.000
_cell.angle_alpha   90.00
_cell.angle_beta   90.00
_cell.angle_gamma   90.00
#
_symmetry.space_group_name_H-M   'P 1'
#
loop_
_entity.id
_entity.type
_entity.pdbx_description
1 polymer ?
#
loop_
_entity_poly.entity_id
_entity_poly.type
_entity_poly.pdbx_seq_one_letter_code
_entity_poly.pdbx_strand_id
1 'polypeptide(L)'
;MWKIKILALIFLFGASCFYYSQSKKNTPSRFKYVKIGNMEGKIDATDFKFLGSETKYMQLLQEFEKSFSKINKGYPNYYRDYRFIEYTSPKYLKVSLIPKQIVSNEDKKKLYLWNIPLDTKVLEVYYNIKTKKIDDILETTPGTIE
;
A
#
# COMPACT_ATOMS: atom_id res chain seq x y z
N MET A 1 3.34 -49.56 -22.61
CA MET A 1 3.26 -48.13 -22.99
C MET A 1 3.13 -47.19 -21.78
N TRP A 2 3.72 -47.52 -20.62
CA TRP A 2 3.63 -46.67 -19.41
C TRP A 2 4.66 -45.53 -19.44
N LYS A 3 5.82 -45.75 -20.08
CA LYS A 3 6.99 -44.84 -20.00
C LYS A 3 6.72 -43.52 -20.72
N ILE A 4 5.98 -43.59 -21.82
CA ILE A 4 5.52 -42.41 -22.58
C ILE A 4 4.47 -41.62 -21.79
N LYS A 5 3.57 -42.30 -21.05
CA LYS A 5 2.56 -41.63 -20.20
C LYS A 5 3.20 -40.85 -19.04
N ILE A 6 4.27 -41.37 -18.44
CA ILE A 6 5.02 -40.68 -17.38
C ILE A 6 5.75 -39.45 -17.93
N LEU A 7 6.38 -39.56 -19.09
CA LEU A 7 7.06 -38.43 -19.73
C LEU A 7 6.08 -37.29 -20.08
N ALA A 8 4.89 -37.63 -20.59
CA ALA A 8 3.84 -36.65 -20.87
C ALA A 8 3.34 -35.94 -19.59
N LEU A 9 3.21 -36.68 -18.47
CA LEU A 9 2.78 -36.12 -17.19
C LEU A 9 3.82 -35.15 -16.61
N ILE A 10 5.12 -35.49 -16.70
CA ILE A 10 6.23 -34.62 -16.26
C ILE A 10 6.26 -33.34 -17.10
N PHE A 11 6.02 -33.45 -18.41
CA PHE A 11 6.02 -32.28 -19.29
C PHE A 11 4.87 -31.31 -18.99
N LEU A 12 3.66 -31.84 -18.70
CA LEU A 12 2.50 -31.04 -18.30
C LEU A 12 2.70 -30.36 -16.93
N PHE A 13 3.29 -31.05 -15.95
CA PHE A 13 3.65 -30.47 -14.66
C PHE A 13 4.77 -29.43 -14.77
N GLY A 14 5.77 -29.67 -15.61
CA GLY A 14 6.85 -28.70 -15.85
C GLY A 14 6.33 -27.42 -16.51
N ALA A 15 5.46 -27.56 -17.51
CA ALA A 15 4.83 -26.41 -18.17
C ALA A 15 3.97 -25.59 -17.21
N SER A 16 3.11 -26.23 -16.40
CA SER A 16 2.26 -25.51 -15.45
C SER A 16 3.06 -24.80 -14.35
N CYS A 17 4.12 -25.41 -13.83
CA CYS A 17 5.05 -24.77 -12.90
C CYS A 17 5.81 -23.59 -13.53
N PHE A 18 6.24 -23.72 -14.79
CA PHE A 18 6.91 -22.64 -15.51
C PHE A 18 5.97 -21.46 -15.79
N TYR A 19 4.74 -21.74 -16.22
CA TYR A 19 3.70 -20.72 -16.41
C TYR A 19 3.34 -20.01 -15.10
N TYR A 20 3.23 -20.73 -13.99
CA TYR A 20 2.97 -20.15 -12.66
C TYR A 20 4.14 -19.29 -12.14
N SER A 21 5.38 -19.68 -12.43
CA SER A 21 6.58 -18.91 -12.08
C SER A 21 6.68 -17.62 -12.90
N GLN A 22 6.41 -17.70 -14.21
CA GLN A 22 6.39 -16.54 -15.12
C GLN A 22 5.23 -15.58 -14.79
N SER A 23 4.06 -16.09 -14.39
CA SER A 23 2.93 -15.23 -13.99
C SER A 23 3.27 -14.41 -12.74
N LYS A 24 3.93 -14.99 -11.74
CA LYS A 24 4.44 -14.24 -10.56
C LYS A 24 5.44 -13.14 -10.94
N LYS A 25 6.34 -13.41 -11.90
CA LYS A 25 7.33 -12.41 -12.36
C LYS A 25 6.70 -11.23 -13.10
N ASN A 26 5.62 -11.48 -13.84
CA ASN A 26 4.98 -10.47 -14.69
C ASN A 26 3.75 -9.81 -14.04
N THR A 27 3.39 -10.20 -12.80
CA THR A 27 2.31 -9.53 -12.07
C THR A 27 2.86 -8.22 -11.49
N PRO A 28 2.32 -7.05 -11.86
CA PRO A 28 2.68 -5.80 -11.22
C PRO A 28 2.47 -5.93 -9.72
N SER A 29 3.47 -5.56 -8.92
CA SER A 29 3.34 -5.61 -7.46
C SER A 29 2.10 -4.82 -7.05
N ARG A 30 1.18 -5.49 -6.33
CA ARG A 30 -0.03 -4.89 -5.78
C ARG A 30 0.31 -3.64 -4.97
N PHE A 31 1.42 -3.66 -4.25
CA PHE A 31 1.89 -2.53 -3.46
C PHE A 31 3.00 -1.81 -4.21
N LYS A 32 2.85 -0.49 -4.34
CA LYS A 32 3.84 0.36 -4.99
C LYS A 32 4.43 1.34 -3.98
N TYR A 33 5.73 1.56 -4.08
CA TYR A 33 6.38 2.70 -3.43
C TYR A 33 6.00 3.98 -4.15
N VAL A 34 5.75 5.05 -3.39
CA VAL A 34 5.47 6.37 -3.94
C VAL A 34 6.26 7.44 -3.20
N LYS A 35 6.62 8.48 -3.95
CA LYS A 35 7.19 9.71 -3.40
C LYS A 35 6.37 10.89 -3.90
N ILE A 36 5.80 11.65 -2.97
CA ILE A 36 4.96 12.83 -3.25
C ILE A 36 5.62 14.02 -2.56
N GLY A 37 6.27 14.88 -3.37
CA GLY A 37 7.18 15.89 -2.85
C GLY A 37 8.31 15.24 -2.03
N ASN A 38 8.43 15.63 -0.76
CA ASN A 38 9.42 15.09 0.17
C ASN A 38 8.91 13.90 0.99
N MET A 39 7.66 13.50 0.80
CA MET A 39 7.02 12.43 1.56
C MET A 39 7.14 11.10 0.83
N GLU A 40 7.51 10.07 1.58
CA GLU A 40 7.73 8.71 1.08
C GLU A 40 6.67 7.78 1.67
N GLY A 41 6.17 6.85 0.86
CA GLY A 41 5.12 5.96 1.31
C GLY A 41 4.88 4.77 0.40
N LYS A 42 3.81 4.05 0.70
CA LYS A 42 3.30 2.95 -0.11
C LYS A 42 1.81 3.10 -0.35
N ILE A 43 1.38 2.57 -1.49
CA ILE A 43 -0.02 2.54 -1.93
C ILE A 43 -0.39 1.11 -2.33
N ASP A 44 -1.68 0.80 -2.30
CA ASP A 44 -2.23 -0.40 -2.94
C ASP A 44 -2.73 -0.01 -4.34
N ALA A 45 -2.10 -0.52 -5.40
CA ALA A 45 -2.48 -0.25 -6.78
C ALA A 45 -3.90 -0.74 -7.12
N THR A 46 -4.48 -1.64 -6.31
CA THR A 46 -5.89 -1.99 -6.45
C THR A 46 -6.81 -0.83 -6.11
N ASP A 47 -6.33 0.19 -5.40
CA ASP A 47 -7.13 1.37 -5.03
C ASP A 47 -7.43 2.28 -6.23
N PHE A 48 -6.65 2.19 -7.31
CA PHE A 48 -6.85 3.00 -8.51
C PHE A 48 -8.24 2.83 -9.12
N LYS A 49 -8.81 1.62 -9.02
CA LYS A 49 -10.14 1.31 -9.56
C LYS A 49 -11.25 2.10 -8.87
N PHE A 50 -11.06 2.49 -7.60
CA PHE A 50 -12.08 3.21 -6.82
C PHE A 50 -12.19 4.69 -7.21
N LEU A 51 -11.16 5.24 -7.85
CA LEU A 51 -11.19 6.58 -8.45
C LEU A 51 -11.22 6.55 -9.98
N GLY A 52 -11.22 5.36 -10.58
CA GLY A 52 -11.28 5.14 -12.02
C GLY A 52 -9.95 5.31 -12.77
N SER A 53 -8.86 5.74 -12.11
CA SER A 53 -7.51 5.74 -12.69
C SER A 53 -6.41 5.98 -11.66
N GLU A 54 -5.18 5.56 -12.00
CA GLU A 54 -3.97 5.90 -11.24
C GLU A 54 -3.77 7.43 -11.18
N THR A 55 -4.02 8.16 -12.27
CA THR A 55 -3.88 9.62 -12.30
C THR A 55 -4.77 10.33 -11.28
N LYS A 56 -6.06 9.96 -11.21
CA LYS A 56 -7.01 10.55 -10.24
C LYS A 56 -6.63 10.21 -8.81
N TYR A 57 -6.13 8.99 -8.58
CA TYR A 57 -5.61 8.58 -7.28
C TYR A 57 -4.38 9.39 -6.87
N MET A 58 -3.40 9.56 -7.76
CA MET A 58 -2.21 10.35 -7.47
C MET A 58 -2.53 11.83 -7.25
N GLN A 59 -3.50 12.39 -7.97
CA GLN A 59 -4.02 13.75 -7.73
C GLN A 59 -4.62 13.88 -6.32
N LEU A 60 -5.44 12.92 -5.89
CA LEU A 60 -5.98 12.91 -4.53
C LEU A 60 -4.87 12.91 -3.47
N LEU A 61 -3.84 12.07 -3.65
CA LEU A 61 -2.72 12.02 -2.71
C LEU A 61 -1.91 13.32 -2.67
N GLN A 62 -1.73 13.99 -3.82
CA GLN A 62 -1.10 15.31 -3.89
C GLN A 62 -1.92 16.39 -3.17
N GLU A 63 -3.24 16.39 -3.34
CA GLU A 63 -4.16 17.30 -2.62
C GLU A 63 -4.10 17.07 -1.11
N PHE A 64 -4.09 15.80 -0.70
CA PHE A 64 -3.90 15.41 0.69
C PHE A 64 -2.57 15.94 1.24
N GLU A 65 -1.43 15.61 0.62
CA GLU A 65 -0.11 16.01 1.14
C GLU A 65 0.05 17.54 1.17
N LYS A 66 -0.51 18.25 0.18
CA LYS A 66 -0.55 19.72 0.20
C LYS A 66 -1.33 20.24 1.40
N SER A 67 -2.49 19.66 1.70
CA SER A 67 -3.31 20.06 2.85
C SER A 67 -2.64 19.70 4.17
N PHE A 68 -2.11 18.49 4.26
CA PHE A 68 -1.49 17.92 5.44
C PHE A 68 -0.15 18.57 5.79
N SER A 69 0.59 19.09 4.80
CA SER A 69 1.85 19.83 5.03
C SER A 69 1.71 21.03 5.97
N LYS A 70 0.50 21.58 6.10
CA LYS A 70 0.17 22.70 7.00
C LYS A 70 0.07 22.28 8.47
N ILE A 71 -0.05 20.99 8.75
CA ILE A 71 -0.20 20.43 10.09
C ILE A 71 1.13 19.80 10.51
N ASN A 72 1.79 20.35 11.52
CA ASN A 72 3.09 19.88 12.02
C ASN A 72 4.13 19.62 10.90
N LYS A 73 4.18 20.52 9.90
CA LYS A 73 5.04 20.42 8.72
C LYS A 73 4.86 19.11 7.92
N GLY A 74 3.69 18.47 8.04
CA GLY A 74 3.37 17.21 7.41
C GLY A 74 4.21 16.04 7.93
N TYR A 75 4.68 16.02 9.17
CA TYR A 75 5.32 14.84 9.79
C TYR A 75 6.43 14.21 8.91
N PRO A 76 7.54 14.92 8.65
CA PRO A 76 8.57 14.50 7.69
C PRO A 76 9.35 13.23 8.11
N ASN A 77 9.34 12.91 9.41
CA ASN A 77 10.02 11.75 9.97
C ASN A 77 9.18 10.46 9.90
N TYR A 78 8.07 10.49 9.16
CA TYR A 78 7.15 9.37 9.02
C TYR A 78 7.01 8.97 7.56
N TYR A 79 6.89 7.66 7.33
CA TYR A 79 6.39 7.09 6.09
C TYR A 79 4.86 7.14 6.04
N ARG A 80 4.30 7.02 4.83
CA ARG A 80 2.85 6.95 4.60
C ARG A 80 2.40 5.56 4.15
N ASP A 81 1.33 5.03 4.73
CA ASP A 81 0.53 3.94 4.17
C ASP A 81 -0.84 4.52 3.82
N TYR A 82 -1.10 4.71 2.52
CA TYR A 82 -2.34 5.32 2.03
C TYR A 82 -3.36 4.23 1.70
N ARG A 83 -4.56 4.31 2.29
CA ARG A 83 -5.65 3.36 2.05
C ARG A 83 -7.00 4.04 2.05
N PHE A 84 -7.92 3.56 1.22
CA PHE A 84 -9.31 3.95 1.35
C PHE A 84 -10.01 3.23 2.50
N ILE A 85 -10.91 3.95 3.16
CA ILE A 85 -11.95 3.38 4.00
C ILE A 85 -13.19 3.22 3.14
N GLU A 86 -13.73 2.00 3.13
CA GLU A 86 -14.83 1.55 2.27
C GLU A 86 -14.46 1.50 0.78
N TYR A 87 -14.49 0.30 0.22
CA TYR A 87 -14.02 0.03 -1.14
C TYR A 87 -15.06 0.38 -2.23
N THR A 88 -16.36 0.42 -1.93
CA THR A 88 -17.38 0.64 -2.98
C THR A 88 -17.61 2.11 -3.29
N SER A 89 -17.47 2.99 -2.29
CA SER A 89 -17.56 4.44 -2.45
C SER A 89 -16.67 5.09 -1.38
N PRO A 90 -15.37 5.30 -1.68
CA PRO A 90 -14.44 5.76 -0.67
C PRO A 90 -14.82 7.17 -0.21
N LYS A 91 -15.24 7.27 1.05
CA LYS A 91 -15.54 8.55 1.71
C LYS A 91 -14.27 9.18 2.29
N TYR A 92 -13.38 8.34 2.80
CA TYR A 92 -12.16 8.76 3.47
C TYR A 92 -10.92 8.10 2.86
N LEU A 93 -9.86 8.90 2.74
CA LEU A 93 -8.50 8.43 2.62
C LEU A 93 -7.91 8.36 4.03
N LYS A 94 -7.63 7.14 4.49
CA LYS A 94 -6.87 6.88 5.72
C LYS A 94 -5.39 6.85 5.38
N VAL A 95 -4.61 7.60 6.14
CA VAL A 95 -3.15 7.66 5.99
C VAL A 95 -2.51 7.32 7.31
N SER A 96 -1.90 6.12 7.39
CA SER A 96 -1.12 5.74 8.56
C SER A 96 0.28 6.34 8.44
N LEU A 97 0.69 7.07 9.48
CA LEU A 97 2.02 7.65 9.62
C LEU A 97 2.87 6.71 10.45
N ILE A 98 3.90 6.16 9.82
CA ILE A 98 4.74 5.12 10.39
C ILE A 98 6.13 5.71 10.63
N PRO A 99 6.63 5.76 11.88
CA PRO A 99 7.94 6.35 12.15
C PRO A 99 9.03 5.76 11.24
N LYS A 100 9.89 6.58 10.65
CA LYS A 100 10.96 6.06 9.77
C LYS A 100 11.97 5.21 10.53
N GLN A 101 12.21 5.52 11.81
CA GLN A 101 13.22 4.87 12.65
C GLN A 101 12.98 3.39 12.93
N ILE A 102 11.74 2.91 12.79
CA ILE A 102 11.38 1.50 13.04
C ILE A 102 11.32 0.66 11.76
N VAL A 103 11.33 1.28 10.59
CA VAL A 103 11.23 0.58 9.31
C VAL A 103 12.63 0.27 8.81
N SER A 104 12.97 -1.01 8.76
CA SER A 104 14.26 -1.46 8.25
C SER A 104 14.39 -1.20 6.73
N ASN A 105 15.63 -1.07 6.24
CA ASN A 105 15.89 -0.95 4.79
C ASN A 105 15.39 -2.19 4.01
N GLU A 106 15.36 -3.35 4.64
CA GLU A 106 14.85 -4.59 4.04
C GLU A 106 13.33 -4.55 3.88
N ASP A 107 12.62 -4.08 4.91
CA ASP A 107 11.18 -3.94 4.87
C ASP A 107 10.74 -2.84 3.89
N LYS A 108 11.55 -1.77 3.76
CA LYS A 108 11.36 -0.76 2.71
C LYS A 108 11.36 -1.38 1.31
N LYS A 109 12.21 -2.38 1.05
CA LYS A 109 12.26 -3.10 -0.25
C LYS A 109 11.08 -4.04 -0.45
N LYS A 110 10.54 -4.64 0.62
CA LYS A 110 9.45 -5.62 0.55
C LYS A 110 8.10 -4.97 0.27
N LEU A 111 7.88 -3.70 0.68
CA LEU A 111 6.67 -2.86 0.49
C LEU A 111 5.35 -3.43 1.05
N TYR A 112 5.07 -4.72 0.84
CA TYR A 112 3.91 -5.47 1.30
C TYR A 112 3.85 -5.58 2.84
N LEU A 113 4.99 -5.82 3.49
CA LEU A 113 5.11 -6.01 4.94
C LEU A 113 6.15 -5.03 5.48
N TRP A 114 5.69 -3.87 5.95
CA TRP A 114 6.49 -3.15 6.93
C TRP A 114 6.20 -3.86 8.25
N ASN A 115 7.16 -4.62 8.75
CA ASN A 115 7.06 -5.30 10.02
C ASN A 115 7.16 -4.24 11.12
N ILE A 116 6.00 -3.72 11.52
CA ILE A 116 5.90 -2.71 12.58
C ILE A 116 5.63 -3.48 13.88
N PRO A 117 6.44 -3.30 14.93
CA PRO A 117 6.16 -3.86 16.25
C PRO A 117 4.77 -3.45 16.74
N LEU A 118 4.02 -4.38 17.34
CA LEU A 118 2.63 -4.16 17.74
C LEU A 118 2.47 -3.04 18.78
N ASP A 119 3.48 -2.80 19.60
CA ASP A 119 3.54 -1.74 20.61
C ASP A 119 3.92 -0.36 20.04
N THR A 120 4.22 -0.29 18.73
CA THR A 120 4.60 0.98 18.11
C THR A 120 3.39 1.89 18.00
N LYS A 121 3.50 3.10 18.57
CA LYS A 121 2.56 4.18 18.31
C LYS A 121 2.66 4.66 16.85
N VAL A 122 1.57 4.56 16.13
CA VAL A 122 1.39 5.12 14.78
C VAL A 122 0.28 6.15 14.80
N LEU A 123 0.34 7.14 13.92
CA LEU A 123 -0.74 8.12 13.78
C LEU A 123 -1.59 7.74 12.58
N GLU A 124 -2.91 7.86 12.71
CA GLU A 124 -3.86 7.67 11.63
C GLU A 124 -4.53 8.98 11.29
N VAL A 125 -4.40 9.39 10.04
CA VAL A 125 -4.97 10.62 9.54
C VAL A 125 -6.15 10.29 8.64
N TYR A 126 -7.29 10.90 8.92
CA TYR A 126 -8.52 10.69 8.17
C TYR A 126 -8.79 11.91 7.30
N TYR A 127 -8.63 11.77 6.00
CA TYR A 127 -8.89 12.81 5.02
C TYR A 127 -10.20 12.57 4.28
N ASN A 128 -11.12 13.51 4.41
CA ASN A 128 -12.42 13.45 3.76
C ASN A 128 -12.28 13.84 2.28
N ILE A 129 -12.54 12.88 1.39
CA ILE A 129 -12.29 13.03 -0.04
C ILE A 129 -13.22 14.07 -0.68
N LYS A 130 -14.44 14.21 -0.14
CA LYS A 130 -15.45 15.14 -0.66
C LYS A 130 -15.20 16.57 -0.18
N THR A 131 -14.96 16.75 1.12
CA THR A 131 -14.78 18.10 1.71
C THR A 131 -13.35 18.62 1.58
N LYS A 132 -12.39 17.75 1.23
CA LYS A 132 -10.96 18.05 1.11
C LYS A 132 -10.36 18.55 2.43
N LYS A 133 -10.83 18.00 3.55
CA LYS A 133 -10.39 18.36 4.90
C LYS A 133 -9.84 17.16 5.64
N ILE A 134 -8.91 17.43 6.55
CA ILE A 134 -8.46 16.47 7.57
C ILE A 134 -9.51 16.52 8.67
N ASP A 135 -10.24 15.43 8.85
CA ASP A 135 -11.33 15.33 9.81
C ASP A 135 -10.78 14.88 11.18
N ASP A 136 -9.74 14.04 11.21
CA ASP A 136 -9.14 13.57 12.47
C ASP A 136 -7.66 13.13 12.33
N ILE A 137 -6.93 13.16 13.45
CA ILE A 137 -5.60 12.59 13.63
C ILE A 137 -5.57 11.83 14.97
N LEU A 138 -5.57 10.50 14.88
CA LEU A 138 -5.64 9.61 16.04
C LEU A 138 -4.28 8.93 16.26
N GLU A 139 -3.90 8.73 17.53
CA GLU A 139 -2.78 7.84 17.89
C GLU A 139 -3.33 6.44 18.13
N THR A 140 -2.71 5.44 17.49
CA THR A 140 -3.09 4.03 17.65
C THR A 140 -1.85 3.14 17.68
N THR A 141 -2.06 1.84 17.90
CA THR A 141 -1.04 0.80 17.84
C THR A 141 -1.46 -0.30 16.86
N PRO A 142 -0.54 -0.86 16.05
CA PRO A 142 -0.85 -1.95 15.14
C PRO A 142 -1.49 -3.12 15.90
N GLY A 143 -2.74 -3.44 15.59
CA GLY A 143 -3.48 -4.54 16.22
C GLY A 143 -4.60 -4.11 17.18
N THR A 144 -4.74 -2.81 17.48
CA THR A 144 -5.94 -2.30 18.13
C THR A 144 -7.05 -2.20 17.07
N ILE A 145 -7.99 -3.15 17.10
CA ILE A 145 -9.26 -3.03 16.39
C ILE A 145 -10.14 -2.19 17.31
N GLU A 146 -10.43 -0.95 16.91
CA GLU A 146 -11.51 -0.16 17.53
C GLU A 146 -12.89 -0.75 17.16
#